data_AF-A0A3E2YRG8-F1
#
_entry.id   AF-A0A3E2YRG8-F1
#
_cell.length_a   1.000
_cell.length_b   1.000
_cell.length_c   1.000
_cell.angle_alpha   90.00
_cell.angle_beta   90.00
_cell.angle_gamma   90.00
#
_symmetry.space_group_name_H-M   'P 1'
#
loop_
_entity.id
_entity.type
_entity.pdbx_description
1 polymer ?
#
loop_
_entity_poly.entity_id
_entity_poly.type
_entity_poly.pdbx_seq_one_letter_code
_entity_poly.pdbx_strand_id
1 'polypeptide(L)'
;MRWAGGRGVRVYVVRERGGPDFPEGIDLGLIRGVVQNLDGYVHAALAYLRASLLADPGLFGLSVDHVTAYEGLEPHGLPLSEPELTFRTGDEWDLRFAEDSMPICDPYGIIVTFDRDRPVRVEDLSEAEDA
;
A
#
# COMPACT_ATOMS: atom_id res chain seq x y z
N MET A 1 -18.29 -3.24 5.15
CA MET A 1 -18.29 -2.37 3.96
C MET A 1 -17.42 -3.07 2.93
N ARG A 2 -17.95 -3.44 1.76
CA ARG A 2 -17.19 -4.17 0.72
C ARG A 2 -16.53 -3.15 -0.20
N TRP A 3 -15.27 -3.32 -0.55
CA TRP A 3 -14.63 -2.48 -1.56
C TRP A 3 -15.43 -2.54 -2.87
N ALA A 4 -15.86 -1.38 -3.38
CA ALA A 4 -16.84 -1.25 -4.47
C ALA A 4 -16.20 -1.08 -5.85
N GLY A 5 -14.89 -1.34 -5.99
CA GLY A 5 -14.20 -1.37 -7.27
C GLY A 5 -14.26 -2.77 -7.87
N GLY A 6 -15.05 -2.96 -8.93
CA GLY A 6 -15.12 -4.23 -9.68
C GLY A 6 -13.85 -4.61 -10.45
N ARG A 7 -12.67 -4.15 -10.03
CA ARG A 7 -11.36 -4.46 -10.61
C ARG A 7 -10.63 -5.41 -9.67
N GLY A 8 -10.17 -6.55 -10.18
CA GLY A 8 -9.51 -7.57 -9.37
C GLY A 8 -8.26 -7.05 -8.67
N VAL A 9 -7.94 -7.61 -7.49
CA VAL A 9 -6.66 -7.38 -6.81
C VAL A 9 -5.53 -8.05 -7.60
N ARG A 10 -4.42 -7.34 -7.81
CA ARG A 10 -3.20 -7.95 -8.36
C ARG A 10 -2.35 -8.46 -7.21
N VAL A 11 -1.86 -9.69 -7.33
CA VAL A 11 -1.01 -10.33 -6.33
C VAL A 11 0.29 -10.74 -7.00
N TYR A 12 1.39 -10.22 -6.49
CA TYR A 12 2.74 -10.50 -6.92
C TYR A 12 3.45 -11.32 -5.83
N VAL A 13 4.16 -12.36 -6.27
CA VAL A 13 5.07 -13.12 -5.42
C VAL A 13 6.46 -12.96 -6.02
N VAL A 14 7.34 -12.31 -5.25
CA VAL A 14 8.70 -11.99 -5.68
C VAL A 14 9.61 -13.17 -5.39
N ARG A 15 10.48 -13.50 -6.35
CA ARG A 15 11.51 -14.52 -6.20
C ARG A 15 12.89 -13.91 -6.40
N GLU A 16 13.89 -14.53 -5.78
CA GLU A 16 15.29 -14.22 -6.07
C GLU A 16 15.66 -14.63 -7.49
N ARG A 17 16.46 -13.78 -8.15
CA ARG A 17 16.93 -14.05 -9.51
C ARG A 17 17.87 -15.27 -9.49
N GLY A 18 17.53 -16.29 -10.29
CA GLY A 18 18.29 -17.55 -10.33
C GLY A 18 17.89 -18.55 -9.25
N GLY A 19 16.93 -18.20 -8.38
CA GLY A 19 16.28 -19.12 -7.45
C GLY A 19 15.24 -20.03 -8.13
N PRO A 20 14.56 -20.88 -7.35
CA PRO A 20 13.50 -21.76 -7.85
C PRO A 20 12.34 -20.98 -8.48
N ASP A 21 11.50 -21.67 -9.26
CA ASP A 21 10.33 -21.06 -9.90
C ASP A 21 9.29 -20.55 -8.90
N PHE A 22 9.24 -21.16 -7.72
CA PHE A 22 8.45 -20.69 -6.58
C PHE A 22 9.40 -20.45 -5.39
N PRO A 23 9.37 -19.25 -4.76
CA PRO A 23 10.31 -18.92 -3.71
C PRO A 23 10.12 -19.84 -2.50
N GLU A 24 11.23 -20.40 -2.01
CA GLU A 24 11.23 -21.15 -0.75
C GLU A 24 11.00 -20.19 0.43
N GLY A 25 10.27 -20.67 1.45
CA GLY A 25 9.98 -19.90 2.65
C GLY A 25 8.89 -18.84 2.51
N ILE A 26 8.18 -18.77 1.37
CA ILE A 26 7.02 -17.90 1.22
C ILE A 26 5.83 -18.41 2.07
N ASP A 27 5.23 -17.50 2.85
CA ASP A 27 4.10 -17.84 3.71
C ASP A 27 2.77 -17.80 2.94
N LEU A 28 2.40 -18.94 2.35
CA LEU A 28 1.09 -19.11 1.69
C LEU A 28 -0.10 -18.92 2.64
N GLY A 29 0.08 -19.15 3.94
CA GLY A 29 -0.94 -18.93 4.96
C GLY A 29 -1.22 -17.44 5.16
N LEU A 30 -0.16 -16.63 5.23
CA LEU A 30 -0.25 -15.17 5.25
C LEU A 30 -0.92 -14.65 3.99
N ILE A 31 -0.44 -15.04 2.80
CA ILE A 31 -1.00 -14.61 1.51
C ILE A 31 -2.51 -14.88 1.48
N ARG A 32 -2.91 -16.11 1.85
CA ARG A 32 -4.33 -16.48 1.90
C ARG A 32 -5.10 -15.61 2.90
N GLY A 33 -4.57 -15.40 4.11
CA GLY A 33 -5.21 -14.59 5.14
C GLY A 33 -5.44 -13.14 4.69
N VAL A 34 -4.43 -12.54 4.05
CA VAL A 34 -4.52 -11.18 3.50
C VAL A 34 -5.57 -11.11 2.40
N VAL A 35 -5.52 -12.02 1.41
CA VAL A 35 -6.48 -12.03 0.29
C VAL A 35 -7.92 -12.25 0.78
N GLN A 36 -8.12 -13.10 1.80
CA GLN A 36 -9.45 -13.36 2.37
C GLN A 36 -10.01 -12.16 3.17
N ASN A 37 -9.14 -11.29 3.68
CA ASN A 37 -9.51 -10.12 4.47
C ASN A 37 -9.00 -8.81 3.84
N LEU A 38 -8.97 -8.74 2.51
CA LEU A 38 -8.37 -7.62 1.77
C LEU A 38 -8.96 -6.26 2.21
N ASP A 39 -10.29 -6.18 2.36
CA ASP A 39 -10.98 -4.96 2.78
C ASP A 39 -10.43 -4.42 4.12
N GLY A 40 -10.12 -5.31 5.06
CA GLY A 40 -9.56 -4.95 6.37
C GLY A 40 -8.13 -4.41 6.26
N TYR A 41 -7.30 -5.03 5.41
CA TYR A 41 -5.93 -4.57 5.16
C TYR A 41 -5.88 -3.26 4.38
N VAL A 42 -6.75 -3.09 3.39
CA VAL A 42 -6.91 -1.82 2.66
C VAL A 42 -7.35 -0.72 3.63
N HIS A 43 -8.33 -0.99 4.50
CA HIS A 43 -8.74 -0.01 5.52
C HIS A 43 -7.57 0.36 6.45
N ALA A 44 -6.83 -0.63 6.96
CA ALA A 44 -5.69 -0.39 7.83
C ALA A 44 -4.59 0.43 7.15
N ALA A 45 -4.29 0.14 5.89
CA ALA A 45 -3.32 0.90 5.10
C ALA A 45 -3.75 2.35 4.89
N LEU A 46 -5.01 2.58 4.50
CA LEU A 46 -5.55 3.93 4.31
C LEU A 46 -5.57 4.73 5.62
N ALA A 47 -5.90 4.07 6.73
CA ALA A 47 -5.87 4.71 8.06
C ALA A 47 -4.44 5.09 8.46
N TYR A 48 -3.48 4.19 8.20
CA TYR A 48 -2.06 4.45 8.44
C TYR A 48 -1.53 5.58 7.56
N LEU A 49 -1.84 5.57 6.26
CA LEU A 49 -1.48 6.63 5.31
C LEU A 49 -1.99 8.00 5.77
N ARG A 50 -3.27 8.08 6.16
CA ARG A 50 -3.84 9.32 6.70
C ARG A 50 -3.12 9.77 7.96
N ALA A 51 -2.86 8.86 8.90
CA ALA A 51 -2.14 9.20 10.12
C ALA A 51 -0.71 9.73 9.82
N SER A 52 0.01 9.08 8.91
CA SER A 52 1.34 9.49 8.47
C SER A 52 1.31 10.85 7.77
N LEU A 53 0.33 11.10 6.89
CA LEU A 53 0.14 12.38 6.21
C LEU A 53 -0.11 13.53 7.19
N LEU A 54 -0.96 13.30 8.20
CA LEU A 54 -1.24 14.31 9.22
C LEU A 54 -0.04 14.57 10.14
N ALA A 55 0.81 13.57 10.36
CA ALA A 55 1.99 13.68 11.20
C ALA A 55 3.17 14.34 10.47
N ASP A 56 3.38 14.01 9.20
CA ASP A 56 4.44 14.55 8.35
C ASP A 56 3.93 14.82 6.93
N PRO A 57 3.29 15.98 6.70
CA PRO A 57 2.84 16.39 5.37
C PRO A 57 3.95 16.50 4.34
N GLY A 58 5.19 16.78 4.79
CA GLY A 58 6.35 16.96 3.94
C GLY A 58 6.77 15.68 3.25
N LEU A 59 6.65 14.53 3.94
CA LEU A 59 6.79 13.20 3.34
C LEU A 59 5.83 13.00 2.15
N PHE A 60 4.70 13.71 2.16
CA PHE A 60 3.68 13.60 1.11
C PHE A 60 3.78 14.67 0.01
N GLY A 61 4.83 15.50 0.03
CA GLY A 61 4.96 16.65 -0.87
C GLY A 61 3.87 17.71 -0.66
N LEU A 62 3.16 17.68 0.48
CA LEU A 62 2.07 18.59 0.78
C LEU A 62 2.54 19.74 1.65
N SER A 63 2.07 20.96 1.34
CA SER A 63 2.15 22.07 2.29
C SER A 63 1.14 21.87 3.42
N VAL A 64 1.41 22.48 4.57
CA VAL A 64 0.49 22.46 5.73
C VAL A 64 -0.93 22.92 5.35
N ASP A 65 -1.04 23.92 4.46
CA ASP A 65 -2.35 24.43 4.03
C ASP A 65 -3.17 23.39 3.24
N HIS A 66 -2.51 22.46 2.54
CA HIS A 66 -3.16 21.38 1.80
C HIS A 66 -3.54 20.18 2.68
N VAL A 67 -3.00 20.07 3.90
CA VAL A 67 -3.30 18.98 4.85
C VAL A 67 -4.74 19.06 5.35
N THR A 68 -5.26 20.28 5.52
CA THR A 68 -6.62 20.54 6.03
C THR A 68 -7.70 19.82 5.20
N ALA A 69 -7.47 19.61 3.90
CA ALA A 69 -8.37 18.86 3.03
C ALA A 69 -8.49 17.37 3.41
N TYR A 70 -7.49 16.82 4.10
CA TYR A 70 -7.41 15.41 4.50
C TYR A 70 -7.79 15.15 5.97
N GLU A 71 -7.78 16.18 6.82
CA GLU A 71 -8.16 16.08 8.24
C GLU A 71 -9.59 15.59 8.42
N GLY A 72 -10.53 16.05 7.59
CA GLY A 72 -11.95 15.69 7.66
C GLY A 72 -12.32 14.39 6.95
N LEU A 73 -11.40 13.76 6.22
CA LEU A 73 -11.69 12.55 5.45
C LEU A 73 -11.65 11.30 6.32
N GLU A 74 -12.64 10.43 6.14
CA GLU A 74 -12.52 9.04 6.56
C GLU A 74 -11.41 8.34 5.75
N PRO A 75 -10.76 7.28 6.27
CA PRO A 75 -9.70 6.57 5.54
C PRO A 75 -10.10 6.13 4.12
N HIS A 76 -11.33 5.65 3.94
CA HIS A 76 -11.87 5.27 2.63
C HIS A 76 -12.23 6.46 1.70
N GLY A 77 -12.14 7.69 2.21
CA GLY A 77 -12.31 8.92 1.44
C GLY A 77 -11.02 9.37 0.73
N LEU A 78 -9.87 8.74 1.02
CA LEU A 78 -8.66 8.96 0.24
C LEU A 78 -8.87 8.45 -1.19
N PRO A 79 -8.54 9.23 -2.23
CA PRO A 79 -8.78 8.86 -3.61
C PRO A 79 -7.66 7.94 -4.13
N LEU A 80 -7.46 6.82 -3.44
CA LEU A 80 -6.49 5.78 -3.75
C LEU A 80 -7.23 4.52 -4.22
N SER A 81 -6.75 3.92 -5.30
CA SER A 81 -7.41 2.79 -5.93
C SER A 81 -6.41 1.77 -6.50
N GLU A 82 -6.95 0.68 -7.04
CA GLU A 82 -6.15 -0.44 -7.57
C GLU A 82 -5.12 -1.01 -6.60
N PRO A 83 -5.57 -1.70 -5.53
CA PRO A 83 -4.65 -2.34 -4.61
C PRO A 83 -3.85 -3.45 -5.30
N GLU A 84 -2.53 -3.38 -5.16
CA GLU A 84 -1.57 -4.40 -5.57
C GLU A 84 -0.87 -4.95 -4.34
N LEU A 85 -0.87 -6.27 -4.17
CA LEU A 85 -0.21 -6.96 -3.06
C LEU A 85 1.12 -7.54 -3.56
N THR A 86 2.23 -7.24 -2.89
CA THR A 86 3.54 -7.81 -3.20
C THR A 86 4.07 -8.58 -1.99
N PHE A 87 4.25 -9.89 -2.16
CA PHE A 87 4.80 -10.78 -1.14
C PHE A 87 6.21 -11.23 -1.52
N ARG A 88 7.07 -11.26 -0.52
CA ARG A 88 8.47 -11.70 -0.59
C ARG A 88 8.73 -12.68 0.55
N THR A 89 9.83 -13.43 0.49
CA THR A 89 10.22 -14.31 1.60
C THR A 89 10.45 -13.47 2.86
N GLY A 90 9.88 -13.92 3.99
CA GLY A 90 9.87 -13.19 5.25
C GLY A 90 8.46 -12.83 5.72
N ASP A 91 8.39 -11.96 6.71
CA ASP A 91 7.13 -11.54 7.34
C ASP A 91 6.56 -10.22 6.79
N GLU A 92 7.37 -9.51 6.00
CA GLU A 92 6.96 -8.26 5.38
C GLU A 92 6.34 -8.45 3.99
N TRP A 93 5.35 -7.64 3.70
CA TRP A 93 4.70 -7.55 2.40
C TRP A 93 4.16 -6.14 2.16
N ASP A 94 3.96 -5.79 0.89
CA ASP A 94 3.61 -4.43 0.50
C ASP A 94 2.19 -4.38 -0.07
N LEU A 95 1.44 -3.36 0.31
CA LEU A 95 0.21 -2.95 -0.35
C LEU A 95 0.49 -1.64 -1.08
N ARG A 96 0.47 -1.68 -2.40
CA ARG A 96 0.60 -0.51 -3.26
C ARG A 96 -0.78 -0.08 -3.77
N PHE A 97 -1.01 1.22 -3.83
CA PHE A 97 -2.14 1.80 -4.57
C PHE A 97 -1.60 2.39 -5.88
N ALA A 98 -1.96 1.77 -7.01
CA ALA A 98 -1.35 2.02 -8.31
C ALA A 98 -2.07 3.05 -9.19
N GLU A 99 -3.38 3.26 -8.99
CA GLU A 99 -4.13 4.37 -9.61
C GLU A 99 -4.56 5.36 -8.53
N ASP A 100 -4.34 6.64 -8.80
CA ASP A 100 -4.55 7.71 -7.86
C ASP A 100 -5.14 8.98 -8.51
N SER A 101 -5.48 9.93 -7.65
CA SER A 101 -5.61 11.35 -8.02
C SER A 101 -4.89 12.26 -7.02
N MET A 102 -3.88 11.72 -6.32
CA MET A 102 -3.08 12.48 -5.35
C MET A 102 -1.74 12.87 -6.00
N PRO A 103 -1.28 14.13 -5.90
CA PRO A 103 -0.04 14.58 -6.56
C PRO A 103 1.22 13.74 -6.29
N ILE A 104 1.29 13.05 -5.14
CA ILE A 104 2.42 12.19 -4.75
C ILE A 104 2.43 10.82 -5.44
N CYS A 105 1.30 10.35 -5.93
CA CYS A 105 1.16 9.01 -6.46
C CYS A 105 1.44 8.92 -7.98
N ASP A 106 1.74 10.05 -8.64
CA ASP A 106 2.18 10.06 -10.04
C ASP A 106 3.72 9.95 -10.11
N PRO A 107 4.30 8.99 -10.86
CA PRO A 107 3.65 7.97 -11.70
C PRO A 107 3.56 6.57 -11.07
N TYR A 108 4.14 6.38 -9.88
CA TYR A 108 4.42 5.05 -9.34
C TYR A 108 3.55 4.65 -8.14
N GLY A 109 2.65 5.50 -7.67
CA GLY A 109 1.74 5.22 -6.57
C GLY A 109 2.41 5.32 -5.20
N ILE A 110 1.72 4.81 -4.18
CA ILE A 110 2.20 4.82 -2.79
C ILE A 110 2.18 3.41 -2.20
N ILE A 111 3.22 3.07 -1.44
CA ILE A 111 3.36 1.77 -0.76
C ILE A 111 3.11 1.92 0.73
N VAL A 112 2.36 0.96 1.29
CA VAL A 112 2.32 0.67 2.72
C VAL A 112 2.94 -0.71 2.94
N THR A 113 4.06 -0.76 3.66
CA THR A 113 4.67 -2.02 4.10
C THR A 113 3.98 -2.50 5.37
N PHE A 114 3.62 -3.77 5.38
CA PHE A 114 3.12 -4.49 6.53
C PHE A 114 4.19 -5.45 7.06
N ASP A 115 4.34 -5.53 8.37
CA ASP A 115 4.95 -6.67 9.06
C ASP A 115 3.82 -7.54 9.60
N ARG A 116 3.66 -8.74 9.03
CA ARG A 116 2.52 -9.64 9.27
C ARG A 116 1.18 -8.94 9.05
N ASP A 117 0.56 -8.44 10.11
CA ASP A 117 -0.76 -7.83 10.14
C ASP A 117 -0.74 -6.32 10.42
N ARG A 118 0.44 -5.72 10.65
CA ARG A 118 0.59 -4.32 11.08
C ARG A 118 1.26 -3.48 10.02
N PRO A 119 0.70 -2.31 9.63
CA PRO A 119 1.41 -1.37 8.80
C PRO A 119 2.56 -0.76 9.61
N VAL A 120 3.75 -0.75 9.04
CA VAL A 120 4.99 -0.31 9.72
C VAL A 120 5.70 0.83 9.01
N ARG A 121 5.43 1.04 7.72
CA ARG A 121 6.10 2.06 6.90
C ARG A 121 5.23 2.49 5.73
N VAL A 122 5.39 3.75 5.33
CA VAL A 122 4.90 4.30 4.07
C VAL A 122 6.09 4.72 3.23
N GLU A 123 6.07 4.36 1.96
CA GLU A 123 7.10 4.74 0.98
C GLU A 123 6.42 5.44 -0.19
N ASP A 124 6.92 6.63 -0.49
CA ASP A 124 6.63 7.35 -1.73
C ASP A 124 7.50 6.78 -2.86
N LEU A 125 6.88 6.46 -3.99
CA LEU A 125 7.59 5.97 -5.18
C LEU A 125 7.78 7.04 -6.25
N SER A 126 7.37 8.29 -6.02
CA SER A 126 7.47 9.38 -7.00
C SER A 126 8.90 9.58 -7.55
N GLU A 127 9.93 9.32 -6.75
CA GLU A 127 11.35 9.41 -7.13
C GLU A 127 11.99 8.07 -7.55
N ALA A 128 11.21 7.01 -7.83
CA ALA A 128 11.76 5.67 -8.14
C ALA A 128 12.55 5.58 -9.47
N GLU A 129 12.59 6.63 -10.29
CA GLU A 129 13.48 6.77 -11.44
C GLU A 129 14.77 7.53 -11.07
N ASP A 130 15.65 6.92 -10.29
CA ASP A 130 17.09 7.25 -10.26
C ASP A 130 17.86 6.19 -9.44
N ALA A 131 18.08 5.00 -10.01
CA ALA A 131 19.04 4.00 -9.49
C ALA A 131 19.68 3.15 -10.60
#